data_AF-A0A522F7S8-F1
#
_entry.id   AF-A0A522F7S8-F1
#
_cell.length_a   1.000
_cell.length_b   1.000
_cell.length_c   1.000
_cell.angle_alpha   90.00
_cell.angle_beta   90.00
_cell.angle_gamma   90.00
#
_symmetry.space_group_name_H-M   'P 1'
#
loop_
_entity.id
_entity.type
_entity.pdbx_description
1 polymer ?
#
loop_
_entity_poly.entity_id
_entity_poly.type
_entity_poly.pdbx_seq_one_letter_code
_entity_poly.pdbx_strand_id
1 'polypeptide(L)'
;MKKIAVFPGSFDPFTIGHEAIVKRALFLFDEIIIAVGANALKKSFYSLATRKMMIAKIFQNEPGVRVDHYEGLTVDYCKKNGASFLIRGLRTAADFEFERAIAQVNKSIAPGIESVFLLTVPEHSFINSTIVRDIIRSHGDASRFVPSSIDLKDYKGNED
;
A
#
# COMPACT_ATOMS: atom_id res chain seq x y z
N MET A 1 2.03 -17.46 -18.20
CA MET A 1 2.35 -16.01 -18.21
C MET A 1 2.37 -15.55 -16.76
N LYS A 2 3.36 -14.75 -16.35
CA LYS A 2 3.55 -14.35 -14.95
C LYS A 2 2.40 -13.47 -14.48
N LYS A 3 1.78 -13.78 -13.34
CA LYS A 3 0.72 -12.99 -12.72
C LYS A 3 1.34 -11.88 -11.88
N ILE A 4 1.41 -10.68 -12.45
CA ILE A 4 1.97 -9.49 -11.78
C ILE A 4 0.83 -8.61 -11.29
N ALA A 5 0.84 -8.26 -10.01
CA ALA A 5 -0.12 -7.36 -9.39
C ALA A 5 0.55 -6.09 -8.85
N VAL A 6 -0.14 -4.96 -8.96
CA VAL A 6 0.26 -3.70 -8.34
C VAL A 6 -0.59 -3.49 -7.08
N PHE A 7 0.05 -3.23 -5.95
CA PHE A 7 -0.60 -2.77 -4.72
C PHE A 7 -0.27 -1.29 -4.51
N PRO A 8 -1.14 -0.36 -4.98
CA PRO A 8 -0.88 1.06 -4.88
C PRO A 8 -1.32 1.64 -3.53
N GLY A 9 -0.59 2.63 -3.04
CA GLY A 9 -0.96 3.34 -1.82
C GLY A 9 0.00 4.46 -1.48
N SER A 10 -0.42 5.36 -0.57
CA SER A 10 0.51 6.36 -0.02
C SER A 10 1.50 5.73 0.96
N PHE A 11 1.08 4.69 1.70
CA PHE A 11 1.90 3.93 2.66
C PHE A 11 2.67 4.84 3.64
N ASP A 12 1.94 5.73 4.31
CA ASP A 12 2.53 6.82 5.12
C ASP A 12 2.09 6.78 6.60
N PRO A 13 2.57 5.83 7.42
CA PRO A 13 3.51 4.77 7.09
C PRO A 13 2.81 3.49 6.57
N PHE A 14 3.62 2.52 6.14
CA PHE A 14 3.21 1.15 5.91
C PHE A 14 2.86 0.49 7.26
N THR A 15 1.75 -0.26 7.34
CA THR A 15 1.17 -0.78 8.59
C THR A 15 1.07 -2.29 8.55
N ILE A 16 0.78 -2.94 9.69
CA ILE A 16 0.53 -4.39 9.73
C ILE A 16 -0.69 -4.81 8.88
N GLY A 17 -1.65 -3.89 8.68
CA GLY A 17 -2.76 -4.10 7.76
C GLY A 17 -2.29 -4.23 6.31
N HIS A 18 -1.40 -3.34 5.87
CA HIS A 18 -0.80 -3.43 4.54
C HIS A 18 0.05 -4.69 4.36
N GLU A 19 0.85 -5.05 5.37
CA GLU A 19 1.66 -6.27 5.35
C GLU A 19 0.81 -7.53 5.20
N ALA A 20 -0.30 -7.61 5.94
CA ALA A 20 -1.23 -8.74 5.84
C ALA A 20 -1.85 -8.89 4.45
N ILE A 21 -2.15 -7.78 3.78
CA ILE A 21 -2.65 -7.79 2.39
C ILE A 21 -1.57 -8.32 1.44
N VAL A 22 -0.33 -7.84 1.54
CA VAL A 22 0.78 -8.29 0.67
C VAL A 22 1.05 -9.79 0.87
N LYS A 23 1.17 -10.25 2.13
CA LYS A 23 1.40 -11.67 2.43
C LYS A 23 0.30 -12.56 1.85
N ARG A 24 -0.96 -12.13 1.90
CA ARG A 24 -2.07 -12.88 1.29
C ARG A 24 -2.06 -12.82 -0.23
N ALA A 25 -1.66 -11.70 -0.81
CA ALA A 25 -1.54 -11.55 -2.26
C ALA A 25 -0.43 -12.43 -2.85
N LEU A 26 0.66 -12.69 -2.12
CA LEU A 26 1.74 -13.59 -2.55
C LEU A 26 1.30 -15.04 -2.79
N PHE A 27 0.15 -15.47 -2.24
CA PHE A 27 -0.44 -16.78 -2.58
C PHE A 27 -1.20 -16.77 -3.90
N LEU A 28 -1.53 -15.61 -4.45
CA LEU A 28 -2.38 -15.43 -5.64
C LEU A 28 -1.60 -15.01 -6.88
N PHE A 29 -0.45 -14.35 -6.69
CA PHE A 29 0.33 -13.71 -7.73
C PHE A 29 1.81 -14.09 -7.62
N ASP A 30 2.50 -14.11 -8.75
CA ASP A 30 3.92 -14.43 -8.82
C ASP A 30 4.82 -13.23 -8.44
N GLU A 31 4.30 -12.01 -8.61
CA GLU A 31 4.99 -10.76 -8.21
C GLU A 31 3.98 -9.72 -7.75
N ILE A 32 4.31 -9.06 -6.64
CA ILE A 32 3.59 -7.91 -6.09
C ILE A 32 4.49 -6.68 -6.18
N ILE A 33 4.04 -5.68 -6.93
CA ILE A 33 4.67 -4.37 -6.98
C ILE A 33 3.96 -3.46 -5.97
N ILE A 34 4.60 -3.18 -4.85
CA ILE A 34 4.11 -2.18 -3.89
C ILE A 34 4.48 -0.80 -4.44
N ALA A 35 3.48 -0.13 -5.02
CA ALA A 35 3.66 1.11 -5.75
C ALA A 35 3.28 2.32 -4.87
N VAL A 36 4.29 3.02 -4.37
CA VAL A 36 4.12 4.21 -3.54
C VAL A 36 3.69 5.38 -4.42
N GLY A 37 2.42 5.79 -4.30
CA GLY A 37 1.90 6.94 -5.02
C GLY A 37 2.34 8.25 -4.38
N ALA A 38 2.71 9.24 -5.19
CA ALA A 38 2.79 10.62 -4.77
C ALA A 38 1.38 11.22 -4.79
N ASN A 39 0.80 11.51 -3.61
CA ASN A 39 -0.39 12.35 -3.58
C ASN A 39 0.06 13.82 -3.62
N ALA A 40 0.04 14.43 -4.81
CA ALA A 40 0.46 15.82 -5.02
C ALA A 40 -0.30 16.82 -4.13
N LEU A 41 -1.47 16.45 -3.62
CA LEU A 41 -2.34 17.31 -2.81
C LEU A 41 -2.14 17.14 -1.28
N LYS A 42 -1.29 16.20 -0.83
CA LYS A 42 -1.07 15.96 0.61
C LYS A 42 0.40 16.07 0.98
N LYS A 43 0.70 16.90 1.99
CA LYS A 43 1.95 16.78 2.75
C LYS A 43 2.03 15.36 3.32
N SER A 44 3.02 14.61 2.87
CA SER A 44 3.32 13.28 3.44
C SER A 44 4.08 13.46 4.74
N PHE A 45 3.77 12.66 5.75
CA PHE A 45 4.50 12.66 7.02
C PHE A 45 5.88 12.06 6.85
N TYR A 46 6.02 10.95 6.14
CA TYR A 46 7.31 10.43 5.71
C TYR A 46 7.59 10.81 4.24
N SER A 47 8.84 11.18 3.97
CA SER A 47 9.30 11.40 2.59
C SER A 47 9.07 10.16 1.72
N LEU A 48 8.97 10.34 0.39
CA LEU A 48 8.85 9.21 -0.53
C LEU A 48 10.00 8.21 -0.36
N ALA A 49 11.23 8.72 -0.22
CA ALA A 49 12.41 7.89 0.00
C ALA A 49 12.30 7.07 1.30
N THR A 50 11.86 7.70 2.39
CA THR A 50 11.63 7.05 3.68
C THR A 50 10.59 5.94 3.58
N ARG A 51 9.45 6.20 2.94
CA ARG A 51 8.38 5.21 2.76
C ARG A 51 8.86 4.01 1.94
N LYS A 52 9.55 4.24 0.83
CA LYS A 52 10.14 3.17 0.02
C LYS A 52 11.16 2.35 0.81
N MET A 53 12.02 3.00 1.58
CA MET A 53 13.03 2.36 2.41
C MET A 53 12.41 1.48 3.51
N MET A 54 11.36 1.96 4.19
CA MET A 54 10.61 1.15 5.17
C MET A 54 10.06 -0.11 4.51
N ILE A 55 9.35 0.03 3.38
CA ILE A 55 8.74 -1.11 2.70
C ILE A 55 9.81 -2.09 2.19
N ALA A 56 10.93 -1.58 1.65
CA ALA A 56 12.03 -2.42 1.21
C ALA A 56 12.64 -3.22 2.37
N LYS A 57 12.80 -2.62 3.55
CA LYS A 57 13.27 -3.31 4.76
C LYS A 57 12.30 -4.42 5.19
N ILE A 58 10.99 -4.18 5.11
CA ILE A 58 9.96 -5.16 5.48
C ILE A 58 10.04 -6.41 4.59
N PHE A 59 10.22 -6.22 3.28
CA PHE A 59 10.17 -7.29 2.28
C PHE A 59 11.55 -7.68 1.71
N GLN A 60 12.65 -7.37 2.41
CA GLN A 60 14.02 -7.58 1.92
C GLN A 60 14.33 -9.04 1.54
N ASN A 61 13.64 -10.00 2.17
CA ASN A 61 13.82 -11.44 1.96
C ASN A 61 12.68 -12.07 1.14
N GLU A 62 11.81 -11.25 0.53
CA GLU A 62 10.63 -11.71 -0.21
C GLU A 62 10.81 -11.45 -1.71
N PRO A 63 11.33 -12.44 -2.49
CA PRO A 63 11.65 -12.24 -3.91
C PRO A 63 10.43 -11.97 -4.79
N GLY A 64 9.23 -12.33 -4.30
CA GLY A 64 7.96 -12.02 -4.95
C GLY A 64 7.48 -10.58 -4.75
N VAL A 65 8.24 -9.73 -4.02
CA VAL A 65 7.86 -8.35 -3.74
C VAL A 65 8.88 -7.38 -4.32
N ARG A 66 8.38 -6.39 -5.06
CA ARG A 66 9.15 -5.25 -5.56
C ARG A 66 8.55 -3.96 -5.03
N VAL A 67 9.40 -3.03 -4.61
CA VAL A 67 8.97 -1.70 -4.14
C VAL A 67 9.31 -0.66 -5.20
N ASP A 68 8.33 0.14 -5.58
CA ASP A 68 8.52 1.22 -6.54
C ASP A 68 7.62 2.41 -6.20
N HIS A 69 7.66 3.43 -7.02
CA HIS A 69 6.81 4.61 -6.96
C HIS A 69 6.25 4.92 -8.34
N TYR A 70 5.19 5.71 -8.36
CA TYR A 70 4.60 6.16 -9.60
C TYR A 70 3.95 7.54 -9.44
N GLU A 71 3.81 8.19 -10.58
CA GLU A 71 3.06 9.43 -10.77
C GLU A 71 2.06 9.22 -11.91
N GLY A 72 0.98 10.00 -11.92
CA GLY A 72 -0.10 9.85 -12.90
C GLY A 72 -1.06 8.70 -12.60
N LEU A 73 -1.68 8.15 -13.66
CA LEU A 73 -2.72 7.13 -13.54
C LEU A 73 -2.12 5.76 -13.16
N THR A 74 -2.70 5.13 -12.12
CA THR A 74 -2.27 3.81 -11.65
C THR A 74 -2.38 2.74 -12.74
N VAL A 75 -3.40 2.83 -13.60
CA VAL A 75 -3.60 1.88 -14.70
C VAL A 75 -2.50 1.98 -15.76
N ASP A 76 -1.95 3.16 -16.01
CA ASP A 76 -0.84 3.31 -16.95
C ASP A 76 0.46 2.79 -16.35
N TYR A 77 0.65 2.97 -15.04
CA TYR A 77 1.74 2.33 -14.31
C TYR A 77 1.65 0.79 -14.38
N CYS A 78 0.46 0.22 -14.23
CA CYS A 78 0.25 -1.22 -14.41
C CYS A 78 0.64 -1.68 -15.82
N LYS A 79 0.16 -1.00 -16.88
CA LYS A 79 0.51 -1.31 -18.28
C LYS A 79 2.03 -1.28 -18.51
N LYS A 80 2.70 -0.22 -18.03
CA LYS A 80 4.16 -0.04 -18.15
C LYS A 80 4.95 -1.20 -17.51
N ASN A 81 4.42 -1.78 -16.44
CA ASN A 81 5.06 -2.87 -15.70
C ASN A 81 4.53 -4.26 -16.10
N GLY A 82 3.69 -4.37 -17.13
CA GLY A 82 3.07 -5.64 -17.52
C GLY A 82 2.16 -6.26 -16.45
N ALA A 83 1.64 -5.44 -15.53
CA ALA A 83 0.73 -5.89 -14.48
C ALA A 83 -0.71 -5.91 -14.97
N SER A 84 -1.38 -7.04 -14.77
CA SER A 84 -2.79 -7.24 -15.14
C SER A 84 -3.73 -7.13 -13.95
N PHE A 85 -3.20 -6.99 -12.72
CA PHE A 85 -4.00 -6.98 -11.50
C PHE A 85 -3.68 -5.76 -10.64
N LEU A 86 -4.72 -5.18 -10.04
CA LEU A 86 -4.64 -4.06 -9.12
C LEU A 86 -5.25 -4.45 -7.77
N ILE A 87 -4.42 -4.58 -6.74
CA ILE A 87 -4.87 -5.03 -5.41
C ILE A 87 -5.36 -3.83 -4.61
N ARG A 88 -6.51 -3.98 -3.93
CA ARG A 88 -7.01 -3.03 -2.93
C ARG A 88 -7.40 -3.76 -1.65
N GLY A 89 -7.01 -3.22 -0.51
CA GLY A 89 -7.43 -3.70 0.80
C GLY A 89 -8.73 -3.02 1.22
N LEU A 90 -9.70 -3.80 1.71
CA LEU A 90 -10.98 -3.27 2.22
C LEU A 90 -11.08 -3.53 3.71
N ARG A 91 -11.47 -2.54 4.51
CA ARG A 91 -11.70 -2.71 5.96
C ARG A 91 -13.17 -2.54 6.32
N THR A 92 -13.88 -1.71 5.56
CA THR A 92 -15.27 -1.33 5.85
C THR A 92 -16.12 -1.31 4.57
N ALA A 93 -17.44 -1.27 4.73
CA ALA A 93 -18.36 -1.06 3.61
C ALA A 93 -18.11 0.28 2.88
N ALA A 94 -17.68 1.32 3.61
CA ALA A 94 -17.34 2.60 3.02
C ALA A 94 -16.10 2.52 2.12
N ASP A 95 -15.08 1.75 2.54
CA ASP A 95 -13.93 1.47 1.66
C ASP A 95 -14.41 0.76 0.38
N PHE A 96 -15.30 -0.23 0.50
CA PHE A 96 -15.80 -0.96 -0.67
C PHE A 96 -16.51 -0.05 -1.67
N GLU A 97 -17.42 0.82 -1.23
CA GLU A 97 -18.14 1.70 -2.17
C GLU A 97 -17.20 2.65 -2.90
N PHE A 98 -16.23 3.24 -2.20
CA PHE A 98 -15.24 4.12 -2.81
C PHE A 98 -14.35 3.36 -3.81
N GLU A 99 -13.83 2.21 -3.41
CA GLU A 99 -12.92 1.42 -4.22
C GLU A 99 -13.60 0.75 -5.41
N ARG A 100 -14.87 0.34 -5.26
CA ARG A 100 -15.70 -0.21 -6.35
C ARG A 100 -15.86 0.82 -7.46
N ALA A 101 -16.13 2.08 -7.12
CA ALA A 101 -16.26 3.15 -8.12
C ALA A 101 -14.94 3.35 -8.89
N ILE A 102 -13.80 3.39 -8.19
CA ILE A 102 -12.48 3.51 -8.82
C ILE A 102 -12.19 2.31 -9.74
N ALA A 103 -12.50 1.09 -9.29
CA ALA A 103 -12.30 -0.11 -10.09
C ALA A 103 -13.11 -0.09 -11.40
N GLN A 104 -14.36 0.38 -11.36
CA GLN A 104 -15.20 0.50 -12.55
C GLN A 104 -14.64 1.52 -13.56
N VAL A 105 -14.13 2.65 -13.08
CA VAL A 105 -13.45 3.66 -13.93
C VAL A 105 -12.15 3.09 -14.51
N ASN A 106 -11.34 2.42 -13.70
CA ASN A 106 -10.12 1.79 -14.18
C ASN A 106 -10.40 0.72 -15.24
N LYS A 107 -11.46 -0.06 -15.08
CA LYS A 107 -11.88 -1.08 -16.05
C LYS A 107 -12.31 -0.46 -17.40
N SER A 108 -12.97 0.69 -17.38
CA SER A 108 -13.36 1.38 -18.63
C SER A 108 -12.16 1.96 -19.37
N ILE A 109 -11.17 2.50 -18.64
CA ILE A 109 -9.94 3.08 -19.21
C ILE A 109 -8.94 2.00 -19.66
N ALA A 110 -8.86 0.89 -18.92
CA ALA A 110 -7.91 -0.19 -19.16
C ALA A 110 -8.57 -1.57 -18.95
N PRO A 111 -9.32 -2.09 -19.93
CA PRO A 111 -10.07 -3.34 -19.81
C PRO A 111 -9.22 -4.58 -19.46
N GLY A 112 -7.93 -4.55 -19.79
CA GLY A 112 -6.96 -5.61 -19.48
C GLY A 112 -6.40 -5.59 -18.05
N ILE A 113 -6.81 -4.64 -17.21
CA ILE A 113 -6.44 -4.56 -15.80
C ILE A 113 -7.64 -4.92 -14.94
N GLU A 114 -7.47 -5.90 -14.06
CA GLU A 114 -8.51 -6.37 -13.15
C GLU A 114 -8.26 -5.88 -11.72
N SER A 115 -9.28 -5.34 -11.06
CA SER A 115 -9.17 -4.92 -9.67
C SER A 115 -9.51 -6.09 -8.73
N VAL A 116 -8.64 -6.37 -7.78
CA VAL A 116 -8.78 -7.47 -6.82
C VAL A 116 -8.88 -6.91 -5.41
N PHE A 117 -10.03 -7.17 -4.78
CA PHE A 117 -10.31 -6.74 -3.42
C PHE A 117 -9.96 -7.83 -2.42
N LEU A 118 -9.14 -7.48 -1.43
CA LEU A 118 -8.82 -8.36 -0.31
C LEU A 118 -9.36 -7.72 0.98
N LEU A 119 -10.25 -8.45 1.67
CA LEU A 119 -10.73 -8.02 2.98
C LEU A 119 -9.57 -8.02 3.98
N THR A 120 -9.44 -6.96 4.77
CA THR A 120 -8.46 -6.90 5.85
C THR A 120 -8.86 -7.88 6.94
N VAL A 121 -7.88 -8.52 7.59
CA VAL A 121 -8.17 -9.40 8.73
C VAL A 121 -8.84 -8.59 9.85
N PRO A 122 -9.85 -9.14 10.56
CA PRO A 122 -10.63 -8.39 11.55
C PRO A 122 -9.77 -7.68 12.59
N GLU A 123 -8.68 -8.31 13.02
CA GLU A 123 -7.74 -7.83 14.03
C GLU A 123 -7.00 -6.56 13.59
N HIS A 124 -6.92 -6.27 12.29
CA HIS A 124 -6.24 -5.11 11.73
C HIS A 124 -7.21 -4.09 11.12
N SER A 125 -8.53 -4.35 11.15
CA SER A 125 -9.55 -3.55 10.46
C SER A 125 -9.61 -2.09 10.93
N PHE A 126 -9.31 -1.84 12.21
CA PHE A 126 -9.29 -0.49 12.80
C PHE A 126 -8.01 0.31 12.46
N ILE A 127 -6.99 -0.33 11.88
CA ILE A 127 -5.69 0.28 11.65
C ILE A 127 -5.71 1.07 10.34
N ASN A 128 -5.29 2.33 10.41
CA ASN A 128 -5.06 3.15 9.25
C ASN A 128 -3.87 4.10 9.49
N SER A 129 -3.17 4.46 8.42
CA SER A 129 -1.96 5.28 8.54
C SER A 129 -2.24 6.66 9.14
N THR A 130 -3.45 7.20 9.03
CA THR A 130 -3.82 8.48 9.67
C THR A 130 -3.80 8.35 11.18
N ILE A 131 -4.48 7.35 11.74
CA ILE A 131 -4.48 7.08 13.19
C ILE A 131 -3.05 6.81 13.68
N VAL A 132 -2.27 6.03 12.93
CA VAL A 132 -0.87 5.74 13.27
C VAL A 132 -0.04 7.03 13.34
N ARG A 133 -0.19 7.93 12.35
CA ARG A 133 0.50 9.23 12.36
C ARG A 133 0.07 10.10 13.54
N ASP A 134 -1.21 10.11 13.89
CA ASP A 134 -1.72 10.89 15.01
C ASP A 134 -1.12 10.42 16.33
N ILE A 135 -1.02 9.11 16.55
CA ILE A 135 -0.33 8.54 17.73
C ILE A 135 1.14 9.01 17.79
N ILE A 136 1.87 8.92 16.67
CA ILE A 136 3.28 9.33 16.60
C ILE A 136 3.44 10.83 16.90
N ARG A 137 2.59 11.68 16.31
CA ARG A 137 2.60 13.13 16.52
C ARG A 137 2.29 13.51 17.97
N SER A 138 1.45 12.73 18.64
CA SER A 138 1.13 12.90 20.06
C SER A 138 2.14 12.22 21.00
N HIS A 139 3.30 11.78 20.50
CA HIS A 139 4.35 11.08 21.26
C HIS A 139 3.88 9.76 21.91
N GLY A 140 2.83 9.15 21.38
CA GLY A 140 2.37 7.83 21.78
C GLY A 140 3.16 6.70 21.11
N ASP A 141 3.05 5.50 21.66
CA ASP A 141 3.68 4.30 21.09
C ASP A 141 2.79 3.67 20.00
N ALA A 142 3.24 3.77 18.74
CA ALA A 142 2.59 3.18 17.59
C ALA A 142 3.27 1.88 17.08
N SER A 143 4.27 1.36 17.79
CA SER A 143 5.06 0.18 17.39
C SER A 143 4.19 -1.03 17.04
N ARG A 144 3.09 -1.22 17.77
CA ARG A 144 2.15 -2.34 17.57
C ARG A 144 1.32 -2.26 16.29
N PHE A 145 1.35 -1.15 15.56
CA PHE A 145 0.53 -0.94 14.35
C PHE A 145 1.36 -0.95 13.06
N VAL A 146 2.68 -1.09 13.17
CA VAL A 146 3.62 -1.22 12.05
C VAL A 146 4.30 -2.59 12.06
N PRO A 147 4.81 -3.08 10.93
CA PRO A 147 5.52 -4.35 10.89
C PRO A 147 6.69 -4.38 11.88
N SER A 148 6.92 -5.54 12.49
CA SER A 148 7.91 -5.72 13.57
C SER A 148 9.36 -5.47 13.14
N SER A 149 9.64 -5.47 11.83
CA SER A 149 10.94 -5.10 11.25
C SER A 149 11.21 -3.60 11.21
N ILE A 150 10.22 -2.77 11.57
CA ILE A 150 10.30 -1.32 11.61
C ILE A 150 10.39 -0.85 13.07
N ASP A 151 11.49 -0.19 13.42
CA ASP A 151 11.54 0.70 14.59
C ASP A 151 11.22 2.12 14.11
N LEU A 152 10.13 2.70 14.60
CA LEU A 152 9.72 4.06 14.23
C LEU A 152 10.74 5.12 14.62
N LYS A 153 11.61 4.85 15.60
CA LYS A 153 12.68 5.76 16.03
C LYS A 153 13.78 5.91 14.97
N ASP A 154 13.93 4.93 14.07
CA ASP A 154 14.88 4.97 12.96
C ASP A 154 14.48 6.00 11.89
N TYR A 155 13.22 6.46 11.91
CA TYR A 155 12.64 7.27 10.85
C TYR A 155 12.02 8.55 11.40
N LYS A 156 12.63 9.68 11.05
CA LYS A 156 12.04 10.99 11.33
C LYS A 156 10.92 11.29 10.33
N GLY A 157 9.76 11.67 10.86
CA GLY A 157 8.75 12.33 10.05
C GLY A 157 9.27 13.69 9.59
N ASN A 158 8.69 14.21 8.51
CA ASN A 158 8.78 15.62 8.18
C ASN A 158 8.14 16.37 9.36
N GLU A 159 8.99 16.98 10.19
CA GLU A 159 8.55 17.94 11.19
C GLU A 159 7.81 19.06 10.43
N ASP A 160 6.58 19.39 10.85
CA ASP A 160 5.87 20.54 10.32
C ASP A 160 6.53 21.84 10.79
#